data_AF-A0AAV9ZAL6-F1
#
_entry.id   AF-A0AAV9ZAL6-F1
#
_cell.length_a   1.000
_cell.length_b   1.000
_cell.length_c   1.000
_cell.angle_alpha   90.00
_cell.angle_beta   90.00
_cell.angle_gamma   90.00
#
_symmetry.space_group_name_H-M   'P 1'
#
loop_
_entity.id
_entity.type
_entity.pdbx_description
1 polymer ?
#
loop_
_entity_poly.entity_id
_entity_poly.type
_entity_poly.pdbx_seq_one_letter_code
_entity_poly.pdbx_strand_id
1 'polypeptide(L)' 'MLAQGHLDASRLQGNIGGSRRDRTTNSKARICFECGGSETAQWRRHPETKVLLCNSCGQKAYRTRML' A
#
# COMPACT_ATOMS: atom_id res chain seq x y z
N MET A 1 -37.83 15.75 -26.66
CA MET A 1 -37.22 16.14 -25.37
C MET A 1 -37.84 15.36 -24.22
N LEU A 2 -37.73 14.02 -24.17
CA LEU A 2 -37.94 13.29 -22.91
C LEU A 2 -36.96 12.12 -22.89
N ALA A 3 -36.17 12.07 -21.82
CA ALA A 3 -34.88 11.44 -21.71
C ALA A 3 -34.91 9.90 -21.66
N GLN A 4 -33.91 9.29 -22.31
CA GLN A 4 -33.52 7.90 -22.08
C GLN A 4 -32.84 7.82 -20.70
N GLY A 5 -33.38 7.03 -19.78
CA GLY A 5 -32.76 6.74 -18.49
C GLY A 5 -32.02 5.40 -18.54
N HIS A 6 -30.71 5.43 -18.75
CA HIS A 6 -29.80 4.31 -18.52
C HIS A 6 -29.40 4.31 -17.04
N LEU A 7 -29.94 3.36 -16.29
CA LEU A 7 -29.59 3.12 -14.89
C LEU A 7 -28.46 2.09 -14.88
N ASP A 8 -27.22 2.56 -14.98
CA ASP A 8 -26.04 1.71 -14.93
C ASP A 8 -25.58 1.45 -13.49
N ALA A 9 -24.98 0.28 -13.32
CA ALA A 9 -24.04 -0.10 -12.26
C ALA A 9 -24.42 0.17 -10.79
N SER A 10 -24.80 -0.90 -10.09
CA SER A 10 -24.28 -1.15 -8.73
C SER A 10 -24.21 -2.63 -8.43
N ARG A 11 -23.17 -3.28 -8.98
CA ARG A 11 -22.56 -4.47 -8.40
C ARG A 11 -22.29 -4.18 -6.93
N LEU A 12 -23.11 -4.71 -6.03
CA LEU A 12 -22.78 -4.78 -4.60
C LEU A 12 -21.67 -5.81 -4.44
N GLN A 13 -20.44 -5.35 -4.66
CA GLN A 13 -19.22 -6.07 -4.38
C GLN A 13 -18.96 -6.02 -2.87
N GLY A 14 -18.89 -7.18 -2.23
CA GLY A 14 -17.94 -7.39 -1.13
C GLY A 14 -18.53 -7.63 0.26
N ASN A 15 -18.89 -8.88 0.54
CA ASN A 15 -18.88 -9.42 1.90
C ASN A 15 -17.41 -9.63 2.35
N ILE A 16 -16.78 -8.59 2.90
CA ILE A 16 -15.43 -8.65 3.49
C ILE A 16 -15.49 -9.06 4.97
N GLY A 17 -16.04 -10.25 5.25
CA GLY A 17 -16.06 -10.86 6.58
C GLY A 17 -14.83 -11.72 6.87
N GLY A 18 -13.62 -11.24 6.60
CA GLY A 18 -12.38 -11.96 6.88
C GLY A 18 -11.86 -11.64 8.28
N SER A 19 -12.22 -12.46 9.27
CA SER A 19 -11.72 -12.42 10.64
C SER A 19 -10.19 -12.46 10.67
N ARG A 20 -9.56 -11.31 10.87
CA ARG A 20 -8.11 -11.19 11.02
C ARG A 20 -7.75 -11.75 12.39
N ARG A 21 -7.14 -12.93 12.39
CA ARG A 21 -6.41 -13.47 13.54
C ARG A 21 -5.36 -12.44 13.93
N ASP A 22 -5.60 -11.74 15.04
CA ASP A 22 -4.62 -10.92 15.74
C ASP A 22 -3.52 -11.86 16.22
N ARG A 23 -2.50 -12.01 15.37
CA ARG A 23 -1.26 -12.64 15.74
C ARG A 23 -0.35 -11.50 16.15
N THR A 24 -0.42 -11.16 17.42
CA THR A 24 0.47 -10.23 18.12
C THR A 24 1.87 -10.86 18.21
N THR A 25 2.50 -11.08 17.06
CA THR A 25 3.93 -11.37 17.01
C THR A 25 4.64 -10.07 17.30
N ASN A 26 5.48 -10.09 18.34
CA ASN A 26 6.49 -9.09 18.66
C ASN A 26 7.44 -8.92 17.46
N SER A 27 6.93 -8.26 16.43
CA SER A 27 7.55 -8.05 15.16
C SER A 27 8.18 -6.68 15.33
N LYS A 28 9.50 -6.61 15.47
CA LYS A 28 10.25 -5.35 15.43
C LYS A 28 9.60 -4.45 14.39
N ALA A 29 8.98 -3.36 14.84
CA ALA A 29 8.19 -2.50 13.98
C ALA A 29 9.07 -2.10 12.81
N ARG A 30 8.73 -2.58 11.62
CA ARG A 30 9.44 -2.17 10.41
C ARG A 30 9.04 -0.73 10.17
N ILE A 31 10.03 0.17 10.10
CA ILE A 31 9.82 1.60 9.93
C ILE A 31 10.53 2.04 8.65
N CYS A 32 9.86 2.84 7.85
CA CYS A 32 10.45 3.48 6.68
C CYS A 32 11.52 4.48 7.12
N PHE A 33 12.72 4.36 6.60
CA PHE A 33 13.82 5.28 6.90
C PHE A 33 13.54 6.73 6.45
N GLU A 34 12.81 6.90 5.34
CA GLU A 34 12.53 8.22 4.75
C GLU A 34 11.35 8.94 5.39
N CYS A 35 10.23 8.25 5.62
CA CYS A 35 8.99 8.88 6.09
C CYS A 35 8.56 8.45 7.50
N GLY A 36 9.28 7.53 8.14
CA GLY A 36 8.91 7.01 9.46
C GLY A 36 7.66 6.12 9.49
N GLY A 37 7.02 5.86 8.35
CA GLY A 37 5.82 5.03 8.28
C GLY A 37 6.08 3.59 8.72
N SER A 38 5.22 3.05 9.59
CA SER A 38 5.26 1.68 10.10
C SER A 38 4.30 0.72 9.39
N GLU A 39 3.42 1.26 8.54
CA GLU A 39 2.43 0.51 7.78
C GLU A 39 2.67 0.69 6.29
N THR A 40 2.76 -0.42 5.56
CA THR A 40 2.88 -0.38 4.10
C THR A 40 2.49 -1.72 3.48
N ALA A 41 1.93 -1.68 2.28
CA ALA A 41 1.57 -2.89 1.52
C ALA A 41 2.81 -3.72 1.13
N GLN A 42 3.95 -3.07 0.90
CA GLN A 42 5.19 -3.74 0.54
C GLN A 42 6.40 -2.99 1.08
N TRP A 43 7.25 -3.70 1.80
CA TRP A 43 8.55 -3.20 2.23
C TRP A 43 9.56 -3.34 1.10
N ARG A 44 10.31 -2.28 0.82
CA ARG A 44 11.41 -2.28 -0.15
C ARG A 44 12.73 -1.96 0.54
N ARG A 45 13.83 -2.31 -0.11
CA ARG A 45 15.18 -1.96 0.33
C ARG A 45 15.88 -1.17 -0.76
N HIS A 46 16.58 -0.12 -0.37
CA HIS A 46 17.40 0.63 -1.30
C HIS A 46 18.50 -0.29 -1.88
N PRO A 47 18.76 -0.30 -3.20
CA PRO A 47 19.70 -1.24 -3.81
C PRO A 47 21.14 -1.05 -3.31
N GLU A 48 21.56 0.20 -3.12
CA GLU A 48 22.90 0.57 -2.64
C GLU A 48 23.00 0.58 -1.10
N THR A 49 22.30 1.50 -0.43
CA THR A 49 22.38 1.69 1.03
C THR A 49 21.66 0.64 1.86
N LYS A 50 20.87 -0.26 1.25
CA LYS A 50 20.07 -1.33 1.90
C LYS A 50 19.07 -0.86 2.97
N VAL A 51 18.84 0.45 3.10
CA VAL A 51 17.87 1.02 4.05
C VAL A 51 16.46 0.54 3.74
N LEU A 52 15.67 0.37 4.80
CA LEU A 52 14.29 -0.11 4.70
C LEU A 52 13.36 1.05 4.34
N LEU A 53 12.58 0.87 3.28
CA LEU A 53 11.66 1.87 2.74
C LEU A 53 10.25 1.30 2.61
N CYS A 54 9.25 2.15 2.76
CA CYS A 54 7.88 1.79 2.40
C CYS A 54 7.72 1.72 0.87
N ASN A 55 6.59 1.18 0.42
CA ASN A 55 6.28 1.05 -1.01
C ASN A 55 6.42 2.40 -1.74
N SER A 56 5.84 3.47 -1.21
CA SER A 56 5.83 4.80 -1.84
C SER A 56 7.22 5.43 -1.88
N CYS A 57 7.95 5.42 -0.75
CA CYS A 57 9.31 5.98 -0.68
C CYS A 57 10.29 5.18 -1.55
N GLY A 58 10.16 3.85 -1.60
CA GLY A 58 10.95 3.01 -2.49
C GLY A 58 10.78 3.41 -3.95
N GLN A 59 9.53 3.57 -4.44
CA GLN A 59 9.27 3.99 -5.82
C GLN A 59 9.87 5.37 -6.13
N LYS A 60 9.74 6.32 -5.21
CA LYS A 60 10.35 7.65 -5.36
C LYS A 60 11.88 7.54 -5.44
N ALA A 61 12.51 6.77 -4.56
CA ALA A 61 13.96 6.58 -4.57
C ALA A 61 14.47 5.97 -5.90
N TYR A 62 13.76 5.00 -6.47
CA TYR A 62 14.12 4.44 -7.79
C TYR A 62 13.94 5.46 -8.93
N ARG A 63 12.90 6.31 -8.85
CA ARG A 63 12.61 7.33 -9.88
C ARG A 63 13.55 8.52 -9.82
N THR A 64 13.93 8.96 -8.62
CA THR A 64 14.84 10.09 -8.41
C THR A 64 16.30 9.71 -8.66
N ARG A 65 16.65 8.41 -8.60
CA ARG A 65 17.98 7.88 -8.95
C ARG A 65 18.01 7.17 -10.32
N MET A 66 17.24 7.64 -11.30
CA MET A 66 17.57 7.32 -12.69
C MET A 66 18.92 7.97 -13.02
N LEU A 67 19.97 7.14 -13.05
CA LEU A 67 21.07 7.33 -14.01
C LEU A 67 20.49 7.40 -15.42
#